data_AF-A0A1C0YV27-F1
#
_entry.id   AF-A0A1C0YV27-F1
#
_cell.length_a   1.000
_cell.length_b   1.000
_cell.length_c   1.000
_cell.angle_alpha   90.00
_cell.angle_beta   90.00
_cell.angle_gamma   90.00
#
_symmetry.space_group_name_H-M   'P 1'
#
loop_
_entity.id
_entity.type
_entity.pdbx_description
1 polymer ?
#
loop_
_entity_poly.entity_id
_entity_poly.type
_entity_poly.pdbx_seq_one_letter_code
_entity_poly.pdbx_strand_id
1 'polypeptide(L)'
;MPIDEMKTAAYYEALQVDVCDCLYCRNFYEAVNETELGAFLQRWGVHMNQPRHLSHFDEEPMHRYIGEYVLIGDMPLEQTTALTFERHGEYIIAQFDLVVPWVLA
;
A
#
# COMPACT_ATOMS: atom_id res chain seq x y z
N MET A 1 -12.62 17.54 0.69
CA MET A 1 -13.50 16.35 0.76
C MET A 1 -12.65 15.24 1.35
N PRO A 2 -12.98 14.65 2.51
CA PRO A 2 -12.17 13.57 3.10
C PRO A 2 -11.94 12.40 2.11
N ILE A 3 -10.99 11.52 2.40
CA ILE A 3 -10.78 10.27 1.65
C ILE A 3 -12.13 9.55 1.55
N ASP A 4 -12.48 9.19 0.32
CA ASP A 4 -13.72 8.50 -0.04
C ASP A 4 -13.39 7.00 -0.20
N GLU A 5 -13.67 6.24 0.86
CA GLU A 5 -13.45 4.79 0.92
C GLU A 5 -14.17 4.06 -0.23
N MET A 6 -15.42 4.44 -0.52
CA MET A 6 -16.21 3.78 -1.56
C MET A 6 -15.62 4.01 -2.95
N LYS A 7 -15.19 5.25 -3.26
CA LYS A 7 -14.51 5.53 -4.53
C LYS A 7 -13.14 4.88 -4.62
N THR A 8 -12.44 4.79 -3.50
CA THR A 8 -11.13 4.12 -3.43
C THR A 8 -11.29 2.63 -3.69
N ALA A 9 -12.22 1.95 -3.02
CA ALA A 9 -12.54 0.54 -3.29
C ALA A 9 -12.95 0.31 -4.76
N ALA A 10 -13.86 1.14 -5.28
CA ALA A 10 -14.29 1.05 -6.68
C ALA A 10 -13.13 1.25 -7.68
N TYR A 11 -12.14 2.08 -7.34
CA TYR A 11 -10.93 2.25 -8.14
C TYR A 11 -10.11 0.95 -8.21
N TYR A 12 -9.89 0.25 -7.09
CA TYR A 12 -9.15 -1.01 -7.08
C TYR A 12 -9.92 -2.16 -7.74
N GLU A 13 -11.23 -2.23 -7.56
CA GLU A 13 -12.08 -3.19 -8.27
C GLU A 13 -12.01 -3.00 -9.80
N ALA A 14 -11.94 -1.74 -10.26
CA ALA A 14 -11.90 -1.39 -11.67
C ALA A 14 -10.51 -1.55 -12.32
N LEU A 15 -9.43 -1.55 -11.54
CA LEU A 15 -8.05 -1.59 -12.06
C LEU A 15 -7.79 -2.83 -12.93
N GLN A 16 -8.46 -3.96 -12.66
CA GLN A 16 -8.26 -5.24 -13.36
C GLN A 16 -6.77 -5.57 -13.58
N VAL A 17 -5.92 -5.21 -12.62
CA VAL A 17 -4.49 -5.48 -12.67
C VAL A 17 -4.23 -6.86 -12.06
N ASP A 18 -3.62 -7.74 -12.84
CA ASP A 18 -3.13 -9.02 -12.37
C ASP A 18 -2.04 -8.79 -11.31
N VAL A 19 -2.27 -9.36 -10.13
CA VAL A 19 -1.30 -9.34 -9.03
C VAL A 19 -0.12 -10.23 -9.40
N CYS A 20 1.11 -9.72 -9.24
CA CYS A 20 2.31 -10.53 -9.41
C CYS A 20 2.38 -11.62 -8.32
N ASP A 21 2.52 -12.89 -8.70
CA ASP A 21 2.68 -14.04 -7.79
C ASP A 21 4.14 -14.47 -7.63
N CYS A 22 5.08 -13.52 -7.72
CA CYS A 22 6.47 -13.82 -7.40
C CYS A 22 6.67 -13.94 -5.87
N LEU A 23 7.73 -14.62 -5.46
CA LEU A 23 8.04 -14.86 -4.05
C LEU A 23 8.09 -13.56 -3.23
N TYR A 24 8.68 -12.50 -3.77
CA TYR A 24 8.80 -11.20 -3.10
C TYR A 24 7.44 -10.52 -2.90
N CYS A 25 6.57 -10.56 -3.91
CA CYS A 25 5.21 -10.02 -3.81
C CYS A 25 4.39 -10.78 -2.77
N ARG A 26 4.45 -12.12 -2.78
CA ARG A 26 3.78 -12.94 -1.75
C ARG A 26 4.27 -12.63 -0.35
N ASN A 27 5.59 -12.53 -0.16
CA ASN A 27 6.17 -12.15 1.12
C ASN A 27 5.66 -10.79 1.61
N PHE A 28 5.60 -9.80 0.72
CA PHE A 28 5.03 -8.49 1.04
C PHE A 28 3.56 -8.60 1.47
N TYR A 29 2.72 -9.32 0.73
CA TYR A 29 1.29 -9.46 1.04
C TYR A 29 1.03 -10.14 2.38
N GLU A 30 1.83 -11.14 2.73
CA GLU A 30 1.77 -11.79 4.04
C GLU A 30 2.23 -10.83 5.15
N ALA A 31 3.38 -10.17 4.95
CA ALA A 31 3.97 -9.30 5.97
C ALA A 31 3.15 -8.03 6.23
N VAL A 32 2.59 -7.41 5.18
CA VAL A 32 1.91 -6.12 5.29
C VAL A 32 0.66 -6.19 6.17
N ASN A 33 0.00 -7.36 6.23
CA ASN A 33 -1.24 -7.53 6.97
C ASN A 33 -1.08 -7.30 8.49
N GLU A 34 0.13 -7.51 9.04
CA GLU A 34 0.43 -7.33 10.46
C GLU A 34 0.99 -5.94 10.81
N THR A 35 1.03 -5.01 9.84
CA THR A 35 1.67 -3.70 9.99
C THR A 35 0.65 -2.56 10.12
N GLU A 36 1.09 -1.40 10.60
CA GLU A 36 0.29 -0.17 10.56
C GLU A 36 -0.15 0.20 9.14
N LEU A 37 0.69 -0.12 8.14
CA LEU A 37 0.35 0.03 6.74
C LEU A 37 -0.84 -0.85 6.37
N GLY A 38 -0.82 -2.14 6.72
CA GLY A 38 -1.95 -3.05 6.47
C GLY A 38 -3.26 -2.54 7.06
N ALA A 39 -3.24 -2.09 8.32
CA ALA A 39 -4.40 -1.51 8.99
C ALA A 39 -4.92 -0.24 8.28
N PHE A 40 -4.01 0.62 7.80
CA PHE A 40 -4.37 1.80 7.02
C PHE A 40 -5.05 1.41 5.69
N LEU A 41 -4.49 0.44 4.96
CA LEU A 41 -5.01 0.02 3.66
C LEU A 41 -6.43 -0.56 3.80
N GLN A 42 -6.64 -1.43 4.80
CA GLN A 42 -7.95 -2.01 5.08
C GLN A 42 -8.99 -0.94 5.43
N ARG A 43 -8.60 0.08 6.22
CA ARG A 43 -9.50 1.16 6.64
C ARG A 43 -10.03 2.00 5.48
N TRP A 44 -9.27 2.14 4.39
CA TRP A 44 -9.59 3.05 3.29
C TRP A 44 -10.03 2.35 2.00
N GLY A 45 -10.34 1.06 2.06
CA GLY A 45 -10.79 0.30 0.90
C GLY A 45 -9.68 0.08 -0.14
N VAL A 46 -8.42 0.15 0.28
CA VAL A 46 -7.27 -0.12 -0.61
C VAL A 46 -7.04 -1.62 -0.71
N HIS A 47 -6.91 -2.13 -1.94
CA HIS A 47 -6.53 -3.51 -2.16
C HIS A 47 -5.02 -3.69 -1.98
N MET A 48 -4.60 -4.22 -0.83
CA MET A 48 -3.18 -4.37 -0.45
C MET A 48 -2.32 -5.14 -1.47
N ASN A 49 -2.92 -6.02 -2.27
CA ASN A 49 -2.18 -6.76 -3.28
C ASN A 49 -1.93 -5.97 -4.58
N GLN A 50 -2.40 -4.73 -4.69
CA GLN A 50 -2.31 -3.91 -5.91
C GLN A 50 -1.53 -2.59 -5.72
N PRO A 51 -0.29 -2.62 -5.20
CA PRO A 51 0.58 -1.44 -5.24
C PRO A 51 1.00 -1.12 -6.69
N ARG A 52 1.08 0.16 -7.06
CA ARG A 52 1.45 0.59 -8.44
C ARG A 52 2.93 0.38 -8.77
N HIS A 53 3.83 0.52 -7.80
CA HIS A 53 5.29 0.49 -7.99
C HIS A 53 6.03 -0.26 -6.87
N LEU A 54 5.63 -1.50 -6.56
CA LEU A 54 6.30 -2.29 -5.52
C LEU A 54 7.71 -2.69 -5.95
N SER A 55 8.70 -2.15 -5.25
CA SER A 55 10.11 -2.53 -5.33
C SER A 55 10.53 -3.27 -4.06
N HIS A 56 11.46 -4.19 -4.20
CA HIS A 56 12.02 -4.99 -3.10
C HIS A 56 13.54 -4.87 -3.09
N PHE A 57 14.10 -4.77 -1.89
CA PHE A 57 15.53 -4.71 -1.64
C PHE A 57 15.88 -5.69 -0.51
N ASP A 58 16.90 -6.51 -0.75
CA ASP A 58 17.43 -7.44 0.24
C ASP A 58 18.38 -6.71 1.22
N GLU A 59 17.97 -6.66 2.49
CA GLU A 59 18.73 -6.06 3.59
C GLU A 59 18.89 -7.11 4.72
N GLU A 60 19.45 -8.28 4.40
CA GLU A 60 19.50 -9.45 5.30
C GLU A 60 19.85 -9.08 6.76
N PRO A 61 19.07 -9.55 7.76
CA PRO A 61 17.96 -10.51 7.70
C PRO A 61 16.59 -9.88 7.40
N MET A 62 16.54 -8.61 7.03
CA MET A 62 15.33 -7.84 6.78
C MET A 62 15.13 -7.62 5.28
N HIS A 63 13.90 -7.30 4.90
CA HIS A 63 13.56 -6.96 3.53
C HIS A 63 12.86 -5.62 3.52
N ARG A 64 13.29 -4.76 2.62
CA ARG A 64 12.73 -3.43 2.46
C ARG A 64 11.87 -3.38 1.21
N TYR A 65 10.64 -2.94 1.37
CA TYR A 65 9.65 -2.77 0.32
C TYR A 65 9.28 -1.29 0.20
N ILE A 66 9.36 -0.77 -1.02
CA ILE A 66 8.96 0.61 -1.32
C ILE A 66 7.89 0.55 -2.40
N GLY A 67 6.83 1.34 -2.25
CA GLY A 67 5.78 1.39 -3.24
C GLY A 67 4.75 2.45 -2.94
N GLU A 68 3.66 2.42 -3.70
CA GLU A 68 2.62 3.44 -3.63
C GLU A 68 1.22 2.87 -3.82
N TYR A 69 0.26 3.51 -3.15
CA TYR A 69 -1.18 3.29 -3.27
C TYR A 69 -1.90 4.57 -3.68
N VAL A 70 -3.02 4.43 -4.38
CA VAL A 70 -3.91 5.54 -4.72
C VAL A 70 -5.07 5.58 -3.74
N LEU A 71 -5.41 6.79 -3.28
CA LEU A 71 -6.58 7.11 -2.46
C LEU A 71 -7.38 8.20 -3.17
N ILE A 72 -8.72 8.07 -3.20
CA ILE A 72 -9.58 9.08 -3.84
C ILE A 72 -10.12 10.05 -2.79
N GLY A 73 -9.99 11.37 -3.02
CA GLY A 73 -10.40 12.42 -2.08
C GLY A 73 -9.25 13.27 -1.52
N ASP A 74 -9.48 13.96 -0.40
CA ASP A 74 -8.53 14.79 0.34
C ASP A 74 -8.25 14.20 1.74
N MET A 75 -7.01 14.32 2.21
CA MET A 75 -6.58 13.81 3.52
C MET A 75 -7.14 14.67 4.68
N PRO A 76 -7.82 14.09 5.69
CA PRO A 76 -7.85 14.71 7.01
C PRO A 76 -6.47 14.51 7.67
N LEU A 77 -5.87 15.60 8.15
CA LEU A 77 -4.51 15.73 8.70
C LEU A 77 -4.26 14.91 10.00
N GLU A 78 -4.38 13.59 9.95
CA GLU A 78 -3.67 12.73 10.90
C GLU A 78 -2.55 12.04 10.12
N GLN A 79 -1.35 12.59 10.26
CA GLN A 79 -0.14 12.04 9.68
C GLN A 79 0.09 10.66 10.29
N THR A 80 0.21 9.62 9.46
CA THR A 80 0.87 8.39 9.87
C THR A 80 2.34 8.51 9.50
N THR A 81 3.23 8.12 10.39
CA THR A 81 4.68 8.08 10.13
C THR A 81 5.06 7.01 9.11
N ALA A 82 4.15 6.08 8.79
CA ALA A 82 4.39 4.99 7.86
C ALA A 82 4.20 5.39 6.38
N LEU A 83 3.62 6.57 6.09
CA LEU A 83 3.30 6.99 4.73
C LEU A 83 3.69 8.44 4.44
N THR A 84 4.22 8.65 3.25
CA THR A 84 4.32 9.98 2.62
C THR A 84 3.17 10.16 1.64
N PHE A 85 2.55 11.33 1.61
CA PHE A 85 1.38 11.59 0.76
C PHE A 85 1.67 12.70 -0.25
N GLU A 86 1.37 12.45 -1.52
CA GLU A 86 1.45 13.42 -2.61
C GLU A 86 0.08 13.63 -3.26
N ARG A 87 -0.31 14.89 -3.51
CA ARG A 87 -1.61 15.23 -4.09
C ARG A 87 -1.53 15.36 -5.61
N HIS A 88 -2.45 14.71 -6.31
CA HIS A 88 -2.61 14.81 -7.76
C HIS A 88 -4.08 15.04 -8.13
N GLY A 89 -4.50 16.30 -8.13
CA GLY A 89 -5.88 16.67 -8.49
C GLY A 89 -6.91 16.11 -7.51
N GLU A 90 -7.63 15.07 -7.96
CA GLU A 90 -8.72 14.41 -7.23
C GLU A 90 -8.27 13.17 -6.43
N TYR A 91 -7.02 12.76 -6.56
CA TYR A 91 -6.47 11.62 -5.83
C TYR A 91 -5.17 11.96 -5.09
N ILE A 92 -4.84 11.11 -4.14
CA ILE A 92 -3.62 11.15 -3.33
C ILE A 92 -2.83 9.89 -3.61
N ILE A 93 -1.52 10.04 -3.80
CA ILE A 93 -0.57 8.94 -3.81
C ILE A 93 -0.01 8.79 -2.39
N ALA A 94 -0.21 7.63 -1.79
CA ALA A 94 0.33 7.25 -0.50
C ALA A 94 1.54 6.32 -0.70
N GLN A 95 2.74 6.85 -0.48
CA GLN A 95 4.00 6.14 -0.61
C GLN A 95 4.40 5.51 0.72
N PHE A 96 4.81 4.25 0.69
CA PHE A 96 5.32 3.53 1.87
C PHE A 96 6.78 3.13 1.69
N ASP A 97 7.46 3.00 2.83
CA ASP A 97 8.78 2.39 2.97
C ASP A 97 8.70 1.44 4.16
N LEU A 98 8.60 0.14 3.88
CA LEU A 98 8.29 -0.90 4.84
C LEU A 98 9.48 -1.85 4.97
N VAL A 99 9.99 -2.01 6.18
CA VAL A 99 11.05 -2.97 6.50
C VAL A 99 10.46 -4.08 7.35
N VAL A 100 10.49 -5.32 6.87
CA VAL A 100 9.90 -6.50 7.51
C VAL A 100 10.87 -7.69 7.48
N PRO A 101 10.83 -8.60 8.48
CA PRO A 101 11.56 -9.85 8.40
C PRO A 101 10.99 -10.75 7.29
N TRP A 102 11.76 -11.73 6.83
CA TRP A 102 11.27 -12.71 5.86
C TRP A 102 10.19 -13.61 6.46
N VAL A 103 9.04 -13.78 5.77
CA VAL A 103 7.85 -14.43 6.33
C VAL A 103 7.54 -15.80 5.70
N LEU A 104 7.94 -16.08 4.44
CA LEU A 104 7.68 -17.38 3.79
C LEU A 104 8.96 -18.22 3.59
N ALA A 105 9.11 -19.29 4.38
CA ALA A 105 10.12 -20.34 4.17
C ALA A 105 9.59 -21.48 3.30
#